data_AF-A0AAU5K0Z7-F1
#
_entry.id   AF-A0AAU5K0Z7-F1
#
_cell.length_a   1.000
_cell.length_b   1.000
_cell.length_c   1.000
_cell.angle_alpha   90.00
_cell.angle_beta   90.00
_cell.angle_gamma   90.00
#
_symmetry.space_group_name_H-M   'P 1'
#
loop_
_entity.id
_entity.type
_entity.pdbx_description
1 polymer ?
#
loop_
_entity_poly.entity_id
_entity_poly.type
_entity_poly.pdbx_seq_one_letter_code
_entity_poly.pdbx_strand_id
1 'polypeptide(L)'
;MGRRTSTRRGRAAALAVTVVCLAYAPIAATELWPYARPGAPAIGEWLLGRSVSPEFVAEAVRDRMGPYTRSLAPLIVHSVLGGLLMLLGPVQLLSAVRRRIRLHRITGTVFAVTVYVSMAGAALYLVRTPPEQAFSGAAFWIVLATILAGTVGSVTLGVLAAVRGLPDLHQRWMLLCYGFLMTAPLLRLEWGFLPALYPGLSIQDINRVAIMHLGSLVSFGALLASRALDRRTTVPGLSGTWCPRPVLVAVHLAGAAGLTWITVAFLDQGTGGRRLLLAYAVPYAVTYAVIAVRAARARARGADWPHEEWRLHLAALCLAPAFSAVAVPVLERTMGLDRLTALIAGVGIGCGMLAYAAVTVVSLRVLYGRELLKRQRAFAEQPTGGPAAPAPDAVVVTAASATREGDR
;
A
#
# COMPACT_ATOMS: atom_id res chain seq x y z
N MET A 1 -26.05 2.53 -20.80
CA MET A 1 -25.65 1.10 -20.67
C MET A 1 -24.45 0.79 -19.75
N GLY A 2 -23.58 1.74 -19.36
CA GLY A 2 -22.34 1.46 -18.60
C GLY A 2 -22.43 1.18 -17.08
N ARG A 3 -23.58 1.39 -16.42
CA ARG A 3 -23.71 1.21 -14.94
C ARG A 3 -23.76 -0.26 -14.50
N ARG A 4 -24.27 -1.19 -15.32
CA ARG A 4 -24.42 -2.61 -14.96
C ARG A 4 -23.11 -3.42 -15.06
N THR A 5 -22.16 -3.02 -15.89
CA THR A 5 -20.90 -3.76 -16.11
C THR A 5 -19.87 -3.49 -15.01
N SER A 6 -19.83 -2.25 -14.50
CA SER A 6 -18.97 -1.83 -13.39
C SER A 6 -19.21 -2.62 -12.10
N THR A 7 -20.48 -2.91 -11.78
CA THR A 7 -20.85 -3.62 -10.54
C THR A 7 -20.52 -5.10 -10.61
N ARG A 8 -20.61 -5.73 -11.78
CA ARG A 8 -20.24 -7.14 -11.98
C ARG A 8 -18.74 -7.37 -11.79
N ARG A 9 -17.89 -6.52 -12.38
CA ARG A 9 -16.42 -6.65 -12.27
C ARG A 9 -15.93 -6.49 -10.83
N GLY A 10 -16.45 -5.51 -10.09
CA GLY A 10 -16.09 -5.31 -8.68
C GLY A 10 -16.50 -6.50 -7.80
N ARG A 11 -17.67 -7.10 -8.06
CA ARG A 11 -18.12 -8.31 -7.35
C ARG A 11 -17.24 -9.52 -7.66
N ALA A 12 -16.88 -9.72 -8.93
CA ALA A 12 -15.99 -10.81 -9.33
C ALA A 12 -14.62 -10.70 -8.66
N ALA A 13 -14.03 -9.50 -8.62
CA ALA A 13 -12.75 -9.27 -7.92
C ALA A 13 -12.85 -9.53 -6.41
N ALA A 14 -13.91 -9.04 -5.76
CA ALA A 14 -14.12 -9.29 -4.33
C ALA A 14 -14.36 -10.78 -4.02
N LEU A 15 -15.08 -11.49 -4.90
CA LEU A 15 -15.28 -12.94 -4.79
C LEU A 15 -13.95 -13.68 -4.96
N ALA A 16 -13.16 -13.33 -5.98
CA ALA A 16 -11.86 -13.96 -6.22
C ALA A 16 -10.94 -13.80 -5.01
N VAL A 17 -10.82 -12.59 -4.45
CA VAL A 17 -10.03 -12.36 -3.22
C VAL A 17 -10.57 -13.19 -2.07
N THR A 18 -11.90 -13.20 -1.83
CA THR A 18 -12.50 -14.02 -0.77
C THR A 18 -12.18 -15.50 -0.93
N VAL A 19 -12.29 -16.04 -2.15
CA VAL A 19 -11.98 -17.45 -2.45
C VAL A 19 -10.51 -17.76 -2.18
N VAL A 20 -9.59 -16.91 -2.65
CA VAL A 20 -8.15 -17.06 -2.38
C VAL A 20 -7.88 -17.08 -0.88
N CYS A 21 -8.50 -16.18 -0.12
CA CYS A 21 -8.29 -16.08 1.31
C CYS A 21 -8.86 -17.27 2.08
N LEU A 22 -10.04 -17.76 1.70
CA LEU A 22 -10.65 -18.96 2.29
C LEU A 22 -9.82 -20.21 2.01
N ALA A 23 -9.34 -20.36 0.78
CA ALA A 23 -8.50 -21.50 0.38
C ALA A 23 -7.12 -21.45 1.07
N TYR A 24 -6.55 -20.25 1.22
CA TYR A 24 -5.22 -20.09 1.78
C TYR A 24 -5.17 -20.12 3.31
N ALA A 25 -6.23 -19.69 4.01
CA ALA A 25 -6.26 -19.70 5.48
C ALA A 25 -5.83 -21.03 6.13
N PRO A 26 -6.35 -22.21 5.71
CA PRO A 26 -5.90 -23.48 6.28
C PRO A 26 -4.46 -23.85 5.89
N ILE A 27 -4.00 -23.43 4.70
CA ILE A 27 -2.62 -23.63 4.26
C ILE A 27 -1.68 -22.87 5.19
N ALA A 28 -1.94 -21.58 5.41
CA ALA A 28 -1.16 -20.74 6.32
C ALA A 28 -1.19 -21.27 7.76
N ALA A 29 -2.35 -21.70 8.24
CA ALA A 29 -2.47 -22.20 9.61
C ALA A 29 -1.70 -23.51 9.84
N THR A 30 -1.48 -24.31 8.80
CA THR A 30 -0.81 -25.62 8.90
C THR A 30 0.66 -25.61 8.47
N GLU A 31 1.11 -24.54 7.80
CA GLU A 31 2.38 -24.52 7.07
C GLU A 31 3.63 -24.89 7.90
N LEU A 32 3.70 -24.46 9.15
CA LEU A 32 4.89 -24.60 9.98
C LEU A 32 4.81 -25.74 11.00
N TRP A 33 3.68 -26.42 11.09
CA TRP A 33 3.50 -27.52 12.04
C TRP A 33 4.39 -28.74 11.77
N PRO A 34 4.69 -29.11 10.50
CA PRO A 34 5.58 -30.23 10.21
C PRO A 34 6.99 -30.06 10.80
N TYR A 35 7.45 -28.81 10.96
CA TYR A 35 8.75 -28.50 11.58
C TYR A 35 8.74 -28.69 13.10
N ALA A 36 7.57 -28.58 13.75
CA ALA A 36 7.42 -28.77 15.19
C ALA A 36 7.15 -30.24 15.55
N ARG A 37 6.41 -30.96 14.71
CA ARG A 37 6.05 -32.36 14.94
C ARG A 37 5.99 -33.12 13.61
N PRO A 38 6.85 -34.14 13.40
CA PRO A 38 6.75 -35.02 12.25
C PRO A 38 5.33 -35.62 12.14
N GLY A 39 4.78 -35.62 10.93
CA GLY A 39 3.42 -36.11 10.65
C GLY A 39 2.28 -35.15 11.00
N ALA A 40 2.57 -33.91 11.42
CA ALA A 40 1.55 -32.88 11.56
C ALA A 40 0.92 -32.52 10.21
N PRO A 41 -0.31 -31.96 10.19
CA PRO A 41 -0.96 -31.56 8.94
C PRO A 41 -0.12 -30.57 8.12
N ALA A 42 0.04 -30.84 6.83
CA ALA A 42 0.87 -30.06 5.90
C ALA A 42 0.13 -29.81 4.57
N ILE A 43 -1.04 -29.15 4.64
CA ILE A 43 -1.95 -29.03 3.47
C ILE A 43 -1.23 -28.38 2.28
N GLY A 44 -0.43 -27.34 2.53
CA GLY A 44 0.34 -26.65 1.50
C GLY A 44 1.40 -27.55 0.84
N GLU A 45 2.16 -28.30 1.63
CA GLU A 45 3.19 -29.22 1.12
C GLU A 45 2.55 -30.35 0.30
N TRP A 46 1.43 -30.89 0.77
CA TRP A 46 0.68 -31.92 0.04
C TRP A 46 0.16 -31.40 -1.31
N LEU A 47 -0.43 -30.19 -1.34
CA LEU A 47 -0.90 -29.57 -2.59
C LEU A 47 0.25 -29.27 -3.56
N LEU A 48 1.34 -28.69 -3.07
CA LEU A 48 2.52 -28.36 -3.88
C LEU A 48 3.20 -29.61 -4.42
N GLY A 49 3.30 -30.67 -3.61
CA GLY A 49 3.90 -31.94 -4.02
C GLY A 49 3.13 -32.62 -5.15
N ARG A 50 1.80 -32.41 -5.22
CA ARG A 50 0.96 -32.92 -6.31
C ARG A 50 0.89 -32.02 -7.54
N SER A 51 1.04 -30.71 -7.36
CA SER A 51 0.89 -29.74 -8.46
C SER A 51 2.20 -29.39 -9.15
N VAL A 52 3.32 -29.43 -8.43
CA VAL A 52 4.65 -29.09 -8.94
C VAL A 52 5.53 -30.34 -8.97
N SER A 53 6.09 -30.74 -7.82
CA SER A 53 6.83 -31.99 -7.64
C SER A 53 7.19 -32.23 -6.16
N PRO A 54 7.31 -33.49 -5.70
CA PRO A 54 7.80 -33.80 -4.36
C PRO A 54 9.21 -33.28 -4.09
N GLU A 55 10.10 -33.30 -5.08
CA GLU A 55 11.48 -32.84 -4.97
C GLU A 55 11.56 -31.34 -4.70
N PHE A 56 10.73 -30.54 -5.37
CA PHE A 56 10.63 -29.10 -5.16
C PHE A 56 10.17 -28.78 -3.73
N VAL A 57 9.20 -29.54 -3.20
CA VAL A 57 8.75 -29.39 -1.81
C VAL A 57 9.87 -29.76 -0.84
N ALA A 58 10.58 -30.86 -1.08
CA ALA A 58 11.69 -31.29 -0.24
C ALA A 58 12.84 -30.26 -0.20
N GLU A 59 13.17 -29.65 -1.34
CA GLU A 59 14.13 -28.53 -1.42
C GLU A 59 13.63 -27.32 -0.60
N ALA A 60 12.37 -26.94 -0.78
CA ALA A 60 11.78 -25.81 -0.09
C ALA A 60 11.71 -26.00 1.44
N VAL A 61 11.54 -27.25 1.92
CA VAL A 61 11.61 -27.60 3.35
C VAL A 61 13.05 -27.51 3.84
N ARG A 62 14.02 -28.09 3.12
CA ARG A 62 15.45 -28.05 3.49
C ARG A 62 15.96 -26.62 3.65
N ASP A 63 15.62 -25.73 2.70
CA ASP A 63 16.03 -24.32 2.72
C ASP A 63 15.47 -23.55 3.94
N ARG A 64 14.35 -24.02 4.53
CA ARG A 64 13.71 -23.38 5.69
C ARG A 64 14.14 -23.93 7.05
N MET A 65 14.62 -25.17 7.12
CA MET A 65 14.87 -25.83 8.42
C MET A 65 15.87 -25.05 9.29
N GLY A 66 17.01 -24.64 8.74
CA GLY A 66 18.03 -23.89 9.48
C GLY A 66 17.49 -22.56 10.04
N PRO A 67 16.99 -21.65 9.18
CA PRO A 67 16.48 -20.35 9.62
C PRO A 67 15.33 -20.44 10.63
N TYR A 68 14.44 -21.42 10.49
CA TYR A 68 13.21 -21.48 11.29
C TYR A 68 13.40 -22.06 12.69
N THR A 69 14.37 -22.94 12.91
CA THR A 69 14.61 -23.56 14.24
C THR A 69 14.76 -22.55 15.37
N ARG A 70 15.41 -21.40 15.12
CA ARG A 70 15.62 -20.34 16.12
C ARG A 70 14.37 -19.52 16.48
N SER A 71 13.35 -19.57 15.62
CA SER A 71 12.14 -18.73 15.73
C SER A 71 10.87 -19.50 15.42
N LEU A 72 10.86 -20.83 15.63
CA LEU A 72 9.78 -21.69 15.19
C LEU A 72 8.44 -21.31 15.83
N ALA A 73 8.42 -21.14 17.16
CA ALA A 73 7.20 -20.74 17.86
C ALA A 73 6.67 -19.36 17.41
N PRO A 74 7.49 -18.28 17.35
CA PRO A 74 7.07 -17.01 16.76
C PRO A 74 6.53 -17.13 15.32
N LEU A 75 7.16 -17.96 14.49
CA LEU A 75 6.73 -18.15 13.11
C LEU A 75 5.41 -18.94 13.02
N ILE A 76 5.19 -19.96 13.86
CA ILE A 76 3.90 -20.67 13.95
C ILE A 76 2.79 -19.70 14.34
N VAL A 77 3.02 -18.88 15.37
CA VAL A 77 2.06 -17.83 15.78
C VAL A 77 1.80 -16.88 14.63
N HIS A 78 2.85 -16.38 13.96
CA HIS A 78 2.72 -15.51 12.80
C HIS A 78 1.86 -16.15 11.70
N SER A 79 2.12 -17.41 11.36
CA SER A 79 1.46 -18.14 10.27
C SER A 79 -0.01 -18.46 10.57
N VAL A 80 -0.31 -18.93 11.79
CA VAL A 80 -1.69 -19.19 12.24
C VAL A 80 -2.51 -17.90 12.28
N LEU A 81 -1.95 -16.84 12.86
CA LEU A 81 -2.62 -15.54 12.87
C LEU A 81 -2.71 -14.94 11.46
N GLY A 82 -1.74 -15.22 10.59
CA GLY A 82 -1.80 -14.89 9.16
C GLY A 82 -3.00 -15.55 8.48
N GLY A 83 -3.23 -16.85 8.73
CA GLY A 83 -4.42 -17.55 8.26
C GLY A 83 -5.72 -16.93 8.79
N LEU A 84 -5.77 -16.54 10.06
CA LEU A 84 -6.91 -15.84 10.63
C LEU A 84 -7.14 -14.47 9.97
N LEU A 85 -6.10 -13.70 9.69
CA LEU A 85 -6.19 -12.41 9.00
C LEU A 85 -6.75 -12.54 7.59
N MET A 86 -6.47 -13.65 6.91
CA MET A 86 -7.06 -13.95 5.60
C MET A 86 -8.56 -14.13 5.69
N LEU A 87 -9.09 -14.67 6.80
CA LEU A 87 -10.53 -14.77 7.02
C LEU A 87 -11.14 -13.42 7.46
N LEU A 88 -10.45 -12.68 8.34
CA LEU A 88 -10.97 -11.43 8.90
C LEU A 88 -11.03 -10.30 7.86
N GLY A 89 -10.06 -10.20 6.95
CA GLY A 89 -10.00 -9.13 5.94
C GLY A 89 -11.25 -9.05 5.04
N PRO A 90 -11.64 -10.14 4.34
CA PRO A 90 -12.83 -10.15 3.49
C PRO A 90 -14.11 -9.93 4.29
N VAL A 91 -14.19 -10.44 5.53
CA VAL A 91 -15.32 -10.19 6.44
C VAL A 91 -15.52 -8.69 6.68
N GLN A 92 -14.44 -7.89 6.80
CA GLN A 92 -14.56 -6.44 6.93
C GLN A 92 -15.11 -5.75 5.68
N LEU A 93 -14.94 -6.34 4.50
CA LEU A 93 -15.44 -5.82 3.23
C LEU A 93 -16.91 -6.22 2.95
N LEU A 94 -17.45 -7.20 3.67
CA LEU A 94 -18.83 -7.64 3.53
C LEU A 94 -19.79 -6.50 3.88
N SER A 95 -20.74 -6.25 2.96
CA SER A 95 -21.72 -5.17 3.13
C SER A 95 -22.58 -5.33 4.39
N ALA A 96 -22.87 -6.57 4.81
CA ALA A 96 -23.63 -6.85 6.02
C ALA A 96 -22.90 -6.40 7.29
N VAL A 97 -21.58 -6.68 7.38
CA VAL A 97 -20.73 -6.27 8.50
C VAL A 97 -20.57 -4.75 8.51
N ARG A 98 -20.34 -4.13 7.35
CA ARG A 98 -20.20 -2.67 7.22
C ARG A 98 -21.45 -1.89 7.62
N ARG A 99 -22.65 -2.45 7.41
CA ARG A 99 -23.92 -1.83 7.83
C ARG A 99 -24.13 -1.86 9.34
N ARG A 100 -23.49 -2.81 10.04
CA ARG A 100 -23.58 -2.96 11.50
C ARG A 100 -22.32 -2.37 12.15
N ILE A 101 -22.35 -1.06 12.43
CA ILE A 101 -21.18 -0.30 12.93
C ILE A 101 -20.48 -0.99 14.11
N ARG A 102 -21.25 -1.54 15.07
CA ARG A 102 -20.70 -2.29 16.21
C ARG A 102 -19.89 -3.52 15.76
N LEU A 103 -20.42 -4.32 14.85
CA LEU A 103 -19.71 -5.49 14.32
C LEU A 103 -18.48 -5.08 13.51
N HIS A 104 -18.58 -4.05 12.67
CA HIS A 104 -17.42 -3.54 11.94
C HIS A 104 -16.30 -3.07 12.89
N ARG A 105 -16.65 -2.39 13.99
CA ARG A 105 -15.68 -1.98 15.02
C ARG A 105 -15.06 -3.18 15.74
N ILE A 106 -15.86 -4.13 16.22
CA ILE A 106 -15.36 -5.32 16.91
C ILE A 106 -14.43 -6.13 15.99
N THR A 107 -14.89 -6.45 14.78
CA THR A 107 -14.07 -7.19 13.79
C THR A 107 -12.82 -6.42 13.40
N GLY A 108 -12.89 -5.09 13.30
CA GLY A 108 -11.73 -4.23 13.04
C GLY A 108 -10.72 -4.17 14.17
N THR A 109 -11.18 -4.13 15.42
CA THR A 109 -10.29 -4.22 16.58
C THR A 109 -9.60 -5.58 16.62
N VAL A 110 -10.35 -6.67 16.44
CA VAL A 110 -9.77 -8.02 16.39
C VAL A 110 -8.75 -8.10 15.26
N PHE A 111 -9.09 -7.66 14.04
CA PHE A 111 -8.16 -7.61 12.92
C PHE A 111 -6.87 -6.85 13.27
N ALA A 112 -6.98 -5.63 13.80
CA ALA A 112 -5.81 -4.80 14.12
C ALA A 112 -4.91 -5.44 15.19
N VAL A 113 -5.50 -5.97 16.27
CA VAL A 113 -4.76 -6.70 17.31
C VAL A 113 -4.07 -7.92 16.72
N THR A 114 -4.77 -8.71 15.90
CA THR A 114 -4.20 -9.87 15.23
C THR A 114 -3.03 -9.47 14.30
N VAL A 115 -3.13 -8.35 13.59
CA VAL A 115 -2.00 -7.83 12.78
C VAL A 115 -0.81 -7.54 13.68
N TYR A 116 -0.96 -6.79 14.77
CA TYR A 116 0.19 -6.47 15.64
C TYR A 116 0.85 -7.72 16.24
N VAL A 117 0.05 -8.67 16.74
CA VAL A 117 0.60 -9.91 17.33
C VAL A 117 1.28 -10.77 16.26
N SER A 118 0.67 -10.92 15.08
CA SER A 118 1.28 -11.66 13.96
C SER A 118 2.58 -11.00 13.49
N MET A 119 2.60 -9.68 13.34
CA MET A 119 3.77 -8.92 12.91
C MET A 119 4.87 -8.92 13.97
N ALA A 120 4.54 -8.96 15.27
CA ALA A 120 5.53 -9.14 16.33
C ALA A 120 6.24 -10.50 16.21
N GLY A 121 5.53 -11.57 15.85
CA GLY A 121 6.12 -12.87 15.55
C GLY A 121 7.12 -12.83 14.39
N ALA A 122 6.75 -12.16 13.28
CA ALA A 122 7.65 -11.95 12.15
C ALA A 122 8.86 -11.05 12.49
N ALA A 123 8.65 -10.00 13.29
CA ALA A 123 9.72 -9.12 13.75
C ALA A 123 10.75 -9.89 14.59
N LEU A 124 10.29 -10.77 15.50
CA LEU A 124 11.17 -11.62 16.28
C LEU A 124 12.02 -12.55 15.39
N TYR A 125 11.45 -13.09 14.31
CA TYR A 125 12.21 -13.85 13.33
C TYR A 125 13.30 -13.01 12.66
N LEU A 126 12.95 -11.82 12.17
CA LEU A 126 13.91 -10.94 11.47
C LEU A 126 15.03 -10.44 12.38
N VAL A 127 14.74 -10.18 13.66
CA VAL A 127 15.75 -9.77 14.65
C VAL A 127 16.69 -10.93 15.00
N ARG A 128 16.20 -12.16 15.04
CA ARG A 128 16.99 -13.36 15.41
C ARG A 128 17.71 -14.01 14.24
N THR A 129 17.37 -13.62 13.01
CA THR A 129 17.88 -14.23 11.78
C THR A 129 18.58 -13.15 10.97
N PRO A 130 19.93 -13.17 10.92
CA PRO A 130 20.65 -12.17 10.13
C PRO A 130 20.38 -12.38 8.63
N PRO A 131 20.52 -11.33 7.79
CA PRO A 131 20.13 -11.35 6.38
C PRO A 131 20.71 -12.51 5.57
N GLU A 132 21.96 -12.89 5.82
CA GLU A 132 22.66 -13.98 5.14
C GLU A 132 22.15 -15.38 5.52
N GLN A 133 21.45 -15.49 6.65
CA GLN A 133 20.83 -16.74 7.13
C GLN A 133 19.32 -16.73 6.95
N ALA A 134 18.76 -15.71 6.29
CA ALA A 134 17.34 -15.64 6.00
C ALA A 134 16.95 -16.63 4.91
N PHE A 135 15.71 -17.11 4.96
CA PHE A 135 15.14 -17.91 3.87
C PHE A 135 15.25 -17.15 2.55
N SER A 136 15.82 -17.78 1.51
CA SER A 136 16.11 -17.17 0.20
C SER A 136 17.08 -15.97 0.21
N GLY A 137 17.80 -15.74 1.32
CA GLY A 137 18.91 -14.80 1.44
C GLY A 137 18.53 -13.35 1.73
N ALA A 138 19.55 -12.48 1.72
CA ALA A 138 19.46 -11.11 2.23
C ALA A 138 18.45 -10.22 1.47
N ALA A 139 18.31 -10.38 0.15
CA ALA A 139 17.32 -9.63 -0.60
C ALA A 139 15.89 -9.94 -0.15
N PHE A 140 15.60 -11.21 0.14
CA PHE A 140 14.31 -11.63 0.68
C PHE A 140 14.09 -11.07 2.08
N TRP A 141 15.11 -11.10 2.95
CA TRP A 141 15.07 -10.48 4.28
C TRP A 141 14.71 -9.00 4.24
N ILE A 142 15.33 -8.22 3.34
CA ILE A 142 15.05 -6.77 3.19
C ILE A 142 13.60 -6.53 2.77
N VAL A 143 13.09 -7.33 1.82
CA VAL A 143 11.70 -7.24 1.38
C VAL A 143 10.74 -7.60 2.52
N LEU A 144 11.03 -8.66 3.29
CA LEU A 144 10.25 -9.02 4.48
C LEU A 144 10.23 -7.90 5.52
N ALA A 145 11.38 -7.30 5.82
CA ALA A 145 11.48 -6.18 6.76
C ALA A 145 10.68 -4.96 6.29
N THR A 146 10.73 -4.67 4.98
CA THR A 146 9.98 -3.57 4.38
C THR A 146 8.47 -3.82 4.43
N ILE A 147 8.03 -5.04 4.10
CA ILE A 147 6.61 -5.42 4.17
C ILE A 147 6.11 -5.40 5.62
N LEU A 148 6.91 -5.87 6.58
CA LEU A 148 6.60 -5.79 8.00
C LEU A 148 6.34 -4.33 8.41
N ALA A 149 7.29 -3.42 8.12
CA ALA A 149 7.17 -2.01 8.43
C ALA A 149 5.96 -1.37 7.72
N GLY A 150 5.77 -1.67 6.44
CA GLY A 150 4.63 -1.19 5.65
C GLY A 150 3.28 -1.67 6.20
N THR A 151 3.19 -2.92 6.65
CA THR A 151 1.97 -3.51 7.24
C THR A 151 1.64 -2.86 8.57
N VAL A 152 2.61 -2.81 9.49
CA VAL A 152 2.44 -2.19 10.82
C VAL A 152 2.13 -0.71 10.69
N GLY A 153 2.86 0.02 9.84
CA GLY A 153 2.61 1.43 9.59
C GLY A 153 1.22 1.67 8.99
N SER A 154 0.78 0.82 8.05
CA SER A 154 -0.53 0.96 7.42
C SER A 154 -1.68 0.69 8.40
N VAL A 155 -1.62 -0.37 9.22
CA VAL A 155 -2.66 -0.61 10.24
C VAL A 155 -2.68 0.51 11.28
N THR A 156 -1.52 1.02 11.69
CA THR A 156 -1.41 2.12 12.66
C THR A 156 -2.10 3.37 12.13
N LEU A 157 -1.76 3.81 10.92
CA LEU A 157 -2.37 4.99 10.29
C LEU A 157 -3.86 4.77 10.00
N GLY A 158 -4.27 3.53 9.67
CA GLY A 158 -5.67 3.15 9.54
C GLY A 158 -6.45 3.30 10.85
N VAL A 159 -5.91 2.83 11.97
CA VAL A 159 -6.52 2.97 13.30
C VAL A 159 -6.58 4.44 13.71
N LEU A 160 -5.49 5.20 13.54
CA LEU A 160 -5.47 6.63 13.85
C LEU A 160 -6.51 7.42 13.03
N ALA A 161 -6.67 7.10 11.74
CA ALA A 161 -7.70 7.69 10.90
C ALA A 161 -9.11 7.34 11.40
N ALA A 162 -9.35 6.09 11.86
CA ALA A 162 -10.64 5.69 12.42
C ALA A 162 -10.95 6.44 13.73
N VAL A 163 -9.97 6.54 14.65
CA VAL A 163 -10.11 7.26 15.93
C VAL A 163 -10.42 8.73 15.69
N ARG A 164 -9.82 9.34 14.66
CA ARG A 164 -10.10 10.75 14.27
C ARG A 164 -11.36 10.94 13.43
N GLY A 165 -12.17 9.90 13.22
CA GLY A 165 -13.40 10.01 12.44
C GLY A 165 -13.18 10.29 10.95
N LEU A 166 -12.09 9.79 10.37
CA LEU A 166 -11.70 9.98 8.97
C LEU A 166 -11.86 8.66 8.18
N PRO A 167 -13.11 8.21 7.92
CA PRO A 167 -13.39 6.88 7.38
C PRO A 167 -12.79 6.64 6.00
N ASP A 168 -12.60 7.70 5.20
CA ASP A 168 -12.00 7.61 3.89
C ASP A 168 -10.50 7.34 3.94
N LEU A 169 -9.78 7.96 4.88
CA LEU A 169 -8.37 7.68 5.13
C LEU A 169 -8.19 6.32 5.78
N HIS A 170 -9.06 5.97 6.74
CA HIS A 170 -9.08 4.64 7.35
C HIS A 170 -9.17 3.54 6.29
N GLN A 171 -10.14 3.64 5.38
CA GLN A 171 -10.32 2.65 4.32
C GLN A 171 -9.06 2.48 3.45
N ARG A 172 -8.40 3.58 3.07
CA ARG A 172 -7.20 3.57 2.23
C ARG A 172 -6.04 2.82 2.91
N TRP A 173 -5.79 3.17 4.16
CA TRP A 173 -4.73 2.56 4.97
C TRP A 173 -5.00 1.08 5.26
N MET A 174 -6.24 0.71 5.57
CA MET A 174 -6.59 -0.69 5.80
C MET A 174 -6.50 -1.55 4.53
N LEU A 175 -6.83 -0.99 3.35
CA LEU A 175 -6.67 -1.71 2.09
C LEU A 175 -5.19 -1.89 1.72
N LEU A 176 -4.35 -0.89 1.98
CA LEU A 176 -2.91 -1.02 1.78
C LEU A 176 -2.31 -2.06 2.76
N CYS A 177 -2.68 -2.01 4.03
CA CYS A 177 -2.32 -3.01 5.03
C CYS A 177 -2.70 -4.41 4.56
N TYR A 178 -3.94 -4.58 4.10
CA TYR A 178 -4.40 -5.86 3.61
C TYR A 178 -3.68 -6.31 2.34
N GLY A 179 -3.38 -5.37 1.42
CA GLY A 179 -2.51 -5.63 0.28
C GLY A 179 -1.15 -6.21 0.70
N PHE A 180 -0.47 -5.60 1.67
CA PHE A 180 0.79 -6.15 2.17
C PHE A 180 0.65 -7.53 2.81
N LEU A 181 -0.42 -7.79 3.55
CA LEU A 181 -0.72 -9.14 4.08
C LEU A 181 -0.96 -10.17 2.96
N MET A 182 -1.46 -9.73 1.79
CA MET A 182 -1.68 -10.61 0.63
C MET A 182 -0.37 -11.03 -0.08
N THR A 183 0.78 -10.47 0.27
CA THR A 183 2.07 -10.89 -0.33
C THR A 183 2.38 -12.36 -0.03
N ALA A 184 2.12 -12.84 1.19
CA ALA A 184 2.33 -14.23 1.58
C ALA A 184 1.47 -15.23 0.79
N PRO A 185 0.13 -15.10 0.72
CA PRO A 185 -0.69 -16.00 -0.11
C PRO A 185 -0.31 -15.95 -1.58
N LEU A 186 -0.03 -14.76 -2.13
CA LEU A 186 0.35 -14.64 -3.54
C LEU A 186 1.69 -15.32 -3.82
N LEU A 187 2.68 -15.18 -2.92
CA LEU A 187 3.94 -15.91 -3.01
C LEU A 187 3.71 -17.43 -3.03
N ARG A 188 2.78 -17.95 -2.22
CA ARG A 188 2.48 -19.40 -2.22
C ARG A 188 1.73 -19.87 -3.44
N LEU A 189 0.85 -19.04 -4.00
CA LEU A 189 0.26 -19.31 -5.30
C LEU A 189 1.34 -19.31 -6.39
N GLU A 190 2.27 -18.36 -6.33
CA GLU A 190 3.44 -18.26 -7.21
C GLU A 190 4.31 -19.50 -7.19
N TRP A 191 4.49 -20.15 -6.04
CA TRP A 191 5.19 -21.45 -5.99
C TRP A 191 4.49 -22.56 -6.76
N GLY A 192 3.16 -22.49 -6.92
CA GLY A 192 2.39 -23.45 -7.71
C GLY A 192 2.49 -23.24 -9.22
N PHE A 193 2.84 -22.04 -9.70
CA PHE A 193 2.81 -21.74 -11.15
C PHE A 193 4.12 -21.21 -11.74
N LEU A 194 4.94 -20.47 -10.97
CA LEU A 194 6.21 -19.93 -11.48
C LEU A 194 7.19 -21.03 -11.92
N PRO A 195 7.30 -22.19 -11.24
CA PRO A 195 8.16 -23.28 -11.73
C PRO A 195 7.77 -23.77 -13.13
N ALA A 196 6.49 -23.71 -13.50
CA ALA A 196 6.04 -24.06 -14.84
C ALA A 196 6.36 -22.97 -15.88
N LEU A 197 6.37 -21.70 -15.48
CA LEU A 197 6.76 -20.59 -16.36
C LEU A 197 8.28 -20.46 -16.51
N TYR A 198 9.04 -20.89 -15.50
CA TYR A 198 10.50 -20.82 -15.45
C TYR A 198 11.09 -22.18 -15.07
N PRO A 199 11.00 -23.18 -15.95
CA PRO A 199 11.49 -24.51 -15.66
C PRO A 199 12.99 -24.51 -15.38
N GLY A 200 13.40 -25.31 -14.38
CA GLY A 200 14.79 -25.46 -13.97
C GLY A 200 15.35 -24.37 -13.05
N LEU A 201 14.52 -23.43 -12.59
CA LEU A 201 14.92 -22.49 -11.54
C LEU A 201 14.86 -23.14 -10.15
N SER A 202 15.84 -22.80 -9.31
CA SER A 202 15.83 -23.14 -7.88
C SER A 202 14.69 -22.44 -7.16
N ILE A 203 14.29 -22.93 -5.97
CA ILE A 203 13.30 -22.24 -5.13
C ILE A 203 13.73 -20.80 -4.81
N GLN A 204 15.04 -20.59 -4.62
CA GLN A 204 15.60 -19.28 -4.34
C GLN A 204 15.40 -18.32 -5.52
N ASP A 205 15.62 -18.78 -6.75
CA ASP A 205 15.41 -17.96 -7.96
C ASP A 205 13.93 -17.67 -8.21
N ILE A 206 13.06 -18.64 -7.95
CA ILE A 206 11.60 -18.42 -7.97
C ILE A 206 11.21 -17.33 -6.96
N ASN A 207 11.77 -17.35 -5.75
CA ASN A 207 11.52 -16.32 -4.76
C ASN A 207 12.09 -14.96 -5.15
N ARG A 208 13.24 -14.91 -5.82
CA ARG A 208 13.80 -13.66 -6.38
C ARG A 208 12.85 -13.05 -7.42
N VAL A 209 12.33 -13.86 -8.34
CA VAL A 209 11.33 -13.43 -9.33
C VAL A 209 10.08 -12.89 -8.61
N ALA A 210 9.58 -13.62 -7.61
CA ALA A 210 8.39 -13.24 -6.84
C ALA A 210 8.54 -11.88 -6.15
N ILE A 211 9.60 -11.70 -5.35
CA ILE A 211 9.80 -10.46 -4.58
C ILE A 211 10.01 -9.23 -5.46
N MET A 212 10.49 -9.41 -6.71
CA MET A 212 10.69 -8.30 -7.64
C MET A 212 9.38 -7.65 -8.11
N HIS A 213 8.24 -8.34 -8.00
CA HIS A 213 6.97 -7.81 -8.52
C HIS A 213 5.79 -7.83 -7.54
N LEU A 214 5.82 -8.69 -6.51
CA LEU A 214 4.74 -8.78 -5.52
C LEU A 214 4.42 -7.42 -4.87
N GLY A 215 5.44 -6.62 -4.55
CA GLY A 215 5.25 -5.27 -4.00
C GLY A 215 4.42 -4.37 -4.93
N SER A 216 4.68 -4.40 -6.23
CA SER A 216 3.88 -3.69 -7.24
C SER A 216 2.45 -4.23 -7.30
N LEU A 217 2.31 -5.56 -7.39
CA LEU A 217 1.02 -6.22 -7.56
C LEU A 217 0.06 -5.92 -6.39
N VAL A 218 0.53 -6.08 -5.15
CA VAL A 218 -0.33 -5.90 -3.98
C VAL A 218 -0.70 -4.44 -3.73
N SER A 219 0.26 -3.52 -3.86
CA SER A 219 0.01 -2.11 -3.67
C SER A 219 -0.90 -1.55 -4.76
N PHE A 220 -0.74 -2.02 -5.99
CA PHE A 220 -1.63 -1.67 -7.09
C PHE A 220 -3.04 -2.25 -6.91
N GLY A 221 -3.14 -3.51 -6.45
CA GLY A 221 -4.41 -4.12 -6.08
C GLY A 221 -5.16 -3.32 -4.99
N ALA A 222 -4.44 -2.91 -3.95
CA ALA A 222 -4.97 -2.06 -2.88
C ALA A 222 -5.46 -0.70 -3.41
N LEU A 223 -4.72 -0.07 -4.33
CA LEU A 223 -5.12 1.18 -4.98
C LEU A 223 -6.41 1.01 -5.80
N LEU A 224 -6.48 -0.04 -6.62
CA LEU A 224 -7.69 -0.35 -7.41
C LEU A 224 -8.90 -0.58 -6.50
N ALA A 225 -8.74 -1.35 -5.42
CA ALA A 225 -9.80 -1.60 -4.45
C ALA A 225 -10.24 -0.30 -3.75
N SER A 226 -9.29 0.52 -3.32
CA SER A 226 -9.54 1.82 -2.69
C SER A 226 -10.36 2.72 -3.59
N ARG A 227 -9.96 2.84 -4.86
CA ARG A 227 -10.65 3.64 -5.87
C ARG A 227 -12.01 3.10 -6.29
N ALA A 228 -12.21 1.78 -6.23
CA ALA A 228 -13.50 1.17 -6.49
C ALA A 228 -14.51 1.46 -5.37
N LEU A 229 -14.03 1.65 -4.14
CA LEU A 229 -14.84 1.96 -2.96
C LEU A 229 -15.06 3.47 -2.76
N ASP A 230 -14.08 4.31 -3.08
CA ASP A 230 -14.22 5.77 -3.04
C ASP A 230 -14.91 6.30 -4.31
N ARG A 231 -16.16 6.73 -4.23
CA ARG A 231 -16.93 7.21 -5.39
C ARG A 231 -16.88 8.72 -5.60
N ARG A 232 -16.18 9.45 -4.74
CA ARG A 232 -16.14 10.91 -4.81
C ARG A 232 -15.45 11.38 -6.09
N THR A 233 -16.05 12.36 -6.76
CA THR A 233 -15.49 13.04 -7.92
C THR A 233 -14.69 14.28 -7.53
N THR A 234 -15.03 14.88 -6.39
CA THR A 234 -14.35 16.03 -5.79
C THR A 234 -14.15 15.79 -4.29
N VAL A 235 -13.20 16.51 -3.70
CA VAL A 235 -13.02 16.57 -2.24
C VAL A 235 -13.09 18.05 -1.84
N PRO A 236 -13.97 18.42 -0.89
CA PRO A 236 -14.11 19.80 -0.47
C PRO A 236 -12.75 20.40 -0.03
N GLY A 237 -12.47 21.63 -0.46
CA GLY A 237 -11.25 22.37 -0.10
C GLY A 237 -10.02 22.04 -0.94
N LEU A 238 -10.09 21.08 -1.86
CA LEU A 238 -8.99 20.83 -2.80
C LEU A 238 -9.12 21.69 -4.05
N SER A 239 -8.07 22.45 -4.34
CA SER A 239 -7.88 23.19 -5.59
C SER A 239 -6.51 22.88 -6.20
N GLY A 240 -6.44 22.85 -7.53
CA GLY A 240 -5.20 22.56 -8.27
C GLY A 240 -4.67 21.14 -8.08
N THR A 241 -3.40 20.94 -8.47
CA THR A 241 -2.71 19.65 -8.41
C THR A 241 -1.37 19.79 -7.67
N TRP A 242 -1.04 18.82 -6.82
CA TRP A 242 0.29 18.68 -6.21
C TRP A 242 1.30 18.04 -7.14
N CYS A 243 0.86 17.53 -8.30
CA CYS A 243 1.72 16.99 -9.33
C CYS A 243 1.47 17.72 -10.66
N PRO A 244 1.86 19.01 -10.77
CA PRO A 244 1.74 19.77 -12.02
C PRO A 244 2.60 19.14 -13.13
N ARG A 245 2.38 19.57 -14.39
CA ARG A 245 3.07 18.97 -15.54
C ARG A 245 4.61 18.96 -15.42
N PRO A 246 5.30 20.01 -14.96
CA PRO A 246 6.76 19.98 -14.83
C PRO A 246 7.23 18.91 -13.84
N VAL A 247 6.55 18.77 -12.70
CA VAL A 247 6.83 17.70 -11.73
C VAL A 247 6.60 16.34 -12.37
N LEU A 248 5.50 16.17 -13.11
CA LEU A 248 5.20 14.92 -13.79
C LEU A 248 6.28 14.56 -14.83
N VAL A 249 6.76 15.53 -15.62
CA VAL A 249 7.86 15.31 -16.57
C VAL A 249 9.14 14.92 -15.83
N ALA A 250 9.50 15.64 -14.77
CA ALA A 250 10.69 15.34 -13.97
C ALA A 250 10.67 13.90 -13.40
N VAL A 251 9.54 13.46 -12.83
CA VAL A 251 9.45 12.09 -12.29
C VAL A 251 9.48 11.02 -13.39
N HIS A 252 8.97 11.30 -14.61
CA HIS A 252 9.10 10.37 -15.73
C HIS A 252 10.54 10.27 -16.22
N LEU A 253 11.26 11.39 -16.32
CA LEU A 253 12.67 11.41 -16.70
C LEU A 253 13.53 10.66 -15.66
N ALA A 254 13.31 10.94 -14.37
CA ALA A 254 13.97 10.21 -13.29
C ALA A 254 13.67 8.71 -13.34
N GLY A 255 12.39 8.35 -13.54
CA GLY A 255 11.96 6.96 -13.70
C GLY A 255 12.60 6.26 -14.88
N ALA A 256 12.64 6.91 -16.04
CA ALA A 256 13.26 6.38 -17.25
C ALA A 256 14.77 6.18 -17.07
N ALA A 257 15.46 7.12 -16.42
CA ALA A 257 16.87 6.98 -16.08
C ALA A 257 17.12 5.80 -15.14
N GLY A 258 16.33 5.69 -14.07
CA GLY A 258 16.41 4.55 -13.13
C GLY A 258 16.12 3.21 -13.79
N LEU A 259 15.08 3.14 -14.65
CA LEU A 259 14.72 1.93 -15.38
C LEU A 259 15.80 1.53 -16.40
N THR A 260 16.40 2.50 -17.08
CA THR A 260 17.52 2.27 -18.01
C THR A 260 18.72 1.69 -17.26
N TRP A 261 19.06 2.27 -16.11
CA TRP A 261 20.14 1.77 -15.27
C TRP A 261 19.88 0.34 -14.76
N ILE A 262 18.67 0.07 -14.24
CA ILE A 262 18.26 -1.29 -13.81
C ILE A 262 18.33 -2.27 -14.97
N THR A 263 17.89 -1.86 -16.15
CA THR A 263 17.91 -2.70 -17.36
C THR A 263 19.33 -3.09 -17.72
N VAL A 264 20.26 -2.13 -17.82
CA VAL A 264 21.67 -2.42 -18.10
C VAL A 264 22.25 -3.34 -17.02
N ALA A 265 22.03 -3.02 -15.74
CA ALA A 265 22.57 -3.78 -14.62
C ALA A 265 22.09 -5.25 -14.61
N PHE A 266 20.86 -5.54 -15.03
CA PHE A 266 20.39 -6.92 -15.19
C PHE A 266 20.89 -7.57 -16.48
N LEU A 267 20.99 -6.85 -17.59
CA LEU A 267 21.50 -7.41 -18.84
C LEU A 267 22.96 -7.87 -18.73
N ASP A 268 23.76 -7.18 -17.92
CA ASP A 268 25.14 -7.55 -17.60
C ASP A 268 25.26 -8.90 -16.86
N GLN A 269 24.15 -9.40 -16.28
CA GLN A 269 24.09 -10.72 -15.61
C GLN A 269 23.67 -11.86 -16.55
N GLY A 270 23.63 -11.61 -17.87
CA GLY A 270 23.32 -12.63 -18.87
C GLY A 270 21.86 -13.14 -18.81
N THR A 271 21.67 -14.43 -19.08
CA THR A 271 20.33 -15.04 -19.19
C THR A 271 19.53 -14.97 -17.89
N GLY A 272 20.18 -15.15 -16.73
CA GLY A 272 19.53 -15.05 -15.42
C GLY A 272 18.98 -13.65 -15.17
N GLY A 273 19.80 -12.63 -15.43
CA GLY A 273 19.38 -11.24 -15.30
C GLY A 273 18.26 -10.83 -16.24
N ARG A 274 18.24 -11.33 -17.49
CA ARG A 274 17.12 -11.10 -18.43
C ARG A 274 15.78 -11.61 -17.88
N ARG A 275 15.76 -12.78 -17.23
CA ARG A 275 14.55 -13.34 -16.63
C ARG A 275 14.06 -12.47 -15.46
N LEU A 276 14.98 -12.06 -14.58
CA LEU A 276 14.67 -11.16 -13.46
C LEU A 276 14.16 -9.79 -13.96
N LEU A 277 14.79 -9.23 -14.98
CA LEU A 277 14.35 -7.98 -15.61
C LEU A 277 12.91 -8.11 -16.13
N LEU A 278 12.56 -9.20 -16.82
CA LEU A 278 11.20 -9.41 -17.31
C LEU A 278 10.19 -9.54 -16.15
N ALA A 279 10.58 -10.23 -15.08
CA ALA A 279 9.75 -10.39 -13.88
C ALA A 279 9.39 -9.03 -13.25
N TYR A 280 10.29 -8.04 -13.32
CA TYR A 280 10.01 -6.68 -12.87
C TYR A 280 9.29 -5.82 -13.92
N ALA A 281 9.83 -5.78 -15.15
CA ALA A 281 9.42 -4.84 -16.18
C ALA A 281 7.99 -5.08 -16.67
N VAL A 282 7.56 -6.34 -16.79
CA VAL A 282 6.21 -6.67 -17.27
C VAL A 282 5.13 -6.20 -16.29
N PRO A 283 5.14 -6.59 -14.99
CA PRO A 283 4.19 -6.07 -14.02
C PRO A 283 4.27 -4.55 -13.84
N TYR A 284 5.48 -3.97 -13.91
CA TYR A 284 5.67 -2.52 -13.86
C TYR A 284 4.95 -1.81 -15.01
N ALA A 285 5.20 -2.25 -16.26
CA ALA A 285 4.60 -1.66 -17.45
C ALA A 285 3.07 -1.80 -17.48
N VAL A 286 2.54 -2.95 -17.06
CA VAL A 286 1.09 -3.17 -16.94
C VAL A 286 0.48 -2.21 -15.91
N THR A 287 1.08 -2.11 -14.72
CA THR A 287 0.63 -1.17 -13.68
C THR A 287 0.66 0.27 -14.18
N TYR A 288 1.75 0.68 -14.82
CA TYR A 288 1.90 2.01 -15.40
C TYR A 288 0.80 2.31 -16.42
N ALA A 289 0.59 1.41 -17.39
CA ALA A 289 -0.41 1.58 -18.44
C ALA A 289 -1.82 1.73 -17.85
N VAL A 290 -2.17 0.90 -16.86
CA VAL A 290 -3.49 1.00 -16.22
C VAL A 290 -3.64 2.32 -15.46
N ILE A 291 -2.67 2.72 -14.64
CA ILE A 291 -2.73 3.98 -13.89
C ILE A 291 -2.83 5.17 -14.84
N ALA A 292 -2.01 5.21 -15.90
CA ALA A 292 -2.02 6.28 -16.91
C ALA A 292 -3.38 6.37 -17.61
N VAL A 293 -3.94 5.23 -18.06
CA VAL A 293 -5.27 5.18 -18.69
C VAL A 293 -6.36 5.62 -17.71
N ARG A 294 -6.27 5.25 -16.43
CA ARG A 294 -7.24 5.66 -15.40
C ARG A 294 -7.14 7.17 -15.11
N ALA A 295 -5.93 7.72 -15.04
CA ALA A 295 -5.70 9.15 -14.88
C ALA A 295 -6.28 9.95 -16.06
N ALA A 296 -6.03 9.51 -17.29
CA ALA A 296 -6.55 10.13 -18.51
C ALA A 296 -8.09 10.07 -18.57
N ARG A 297 -8.69 8.92 -18.27
CA ARG A 297 -10.15 8.76 -18.21
C ARG A 297 -10.80 9.54 -17.07
N ALA A 298 -10.11 9.78 -15.96
CA ALA A 298 -10.60 10.64 -14.89
C ALA A 298 -10.64 12.11 -15.36
N ARG A 299 -9.57 12.57 -16.01
CA ARG A 299 -9.51 13.90 -16.62
C ARG A 299 -10.60 14.13 -17.66
N ALA A 300 -10.77 13.19 -18.59
CA ALA A 300 -11.77 13.28 -19.65
C ALA A 300 -13.22 13.35 -19.12
N ARG A 301 -13.45 12.90 -17.88
CA ARG A 301 -14.77 12.95 -17.21
C ARG A 301 -14.95 14.15 -16.28
N GLY A 302 -13.97 15.05 -16.18
CA GLY A 302 -14.00 16.15 -15.22
C GLY A 302 -14.03 15.67 -13.75
N ALA A 303 -13.48 14.49 -13.46
CA ALA A 303 -13.44 13.94 -12.11
C ALA A 303 -12.12 14.34 -11.44
N ASP A 304 -12.08 15.55 -10.87
CA ASP A 304 -10.87 16.20 -10.36
C ASP A 304 -10.15 15.37 -9.30
N TRP A 305 -10.88 14.84 -8.31
CA TRP A 305 -10.27 14.06 -7.23
C TRP A 305 -9.66 12.75 -7.73
N PRO A 306 -10.39 11.88 -8.47
CA PRO A 306 -9.78 10.71 -9.06
C PRO A 306 -8.59 11.04 -9.96
N HIS A 307 -8.66 12.13 -10.74
CA HIS A 307 -7.54 12.53 -11.60
C HIS A 307 -6.29 12.86 -10.78
N GLU A 308 -6.43 13.68 -9.74
CA GLU A 308 -5.34 14.04 -8.83
C GLU A 308 -4.73 12.80 -8.15
N GLU A 309 -5.58 11.93 -7.61
CA GLU A 309 -5.13 10.72 -6.94
C GLU A 309 -4.36 9.78 -7.88
N TRP A 310 -4.87 9.53 -9.09
CA TRP A 310 -4.17 8.71 -10.08
C TRP A 310 -2.84 9.34 -10.50
N ARG A 311 -2.73 10.68 -10.57
CA ARG A 311 -1.46 11.36 -10.89
C ARG A 311 -0.43 11.20 -9.79
N LEU A 312 -0.83 11.32 -8.52
CA LEU A 312 0.08 11.13 -7.39
C LEU A 312 0.62 9.70 -7.34
N HIS A 313 -0.24 8.70 -7.58
CA HIS A 313 0.19 7.31 -7.69
C HIS A 313 1.03 7.04 -8.94
N LEU A 314 0.74 7.68 -10.08
CA LEU A 314 1.57 7.58 -11.29
C LEU A 314 2.97 8.15 -11.03
N ALA A 315 3.05 9.33 -10.42
CA ALA A 315 4.33 9.95 -10.09
C ALA A 315 5.17 9.06 -9.17
N ALA A 316 4.55 8.48 -8.14
CA ALA A 316 5.23 7.54 -7.25
C ALA A 316 5.70 6.27 -7.97
N LEU A 317 4.89 5.70 -8.86
CA LEU A 317 5.28 4.55 -9.68
C LEU A 317 6.44 4.92 -10.62
N CYS A 318 6.42 6.10 -11.24
CA CYS A 318 7.52 6.58 -12.08
C CYS A 318 8.81 6.77 -11.26
N LEU A 319 8.72 7.16 -9.99
CA LEU A 319 9.89 7.28 -9.12
C LEU A 319 10.42 5.93 -8.60
N ALA A 320 9.64 4.84 -8.67
CA ALA A 320 10.04 3.56 -8.11
C ALA A 320 11.36 3.01 -8.72
N PRO A 321 11.58 2.99 -10.06
CA PRO A 321 12.87 2.57 -10.62
C PRO A 321 14.05 3.45 -10.18
N ALA A 322 13.83 4.78 -10.08
CA ALA A 322 14.87 5.70 -9.63
C ALA A 322 15.24 5.44 -8.16
N PHE A 323 14.23 5.26 -7.30
CA PHE A 323 14.42 4.88 -5.92
C PHE A 323 15.16 3.54 -5.78
N SER A 324 14.76 2.53 -6.56
CA SER A 324 15.43 1.22 -6.59
C SER A 324 16.90 1.34 -6.98
N ALA A 325 17.23 2.14 -8.00
CA ALA A 325 18.61 2.39 -8.44
C ALA A 325 19.45 3.08 -7.35
N VAL A 326 18.88 4.06 -6.64
CA VAL A 326 19.54 4.75 -5.52
C VAL A 326 19.70 3.83 -4.30
N ALA A 327 18.77 2.93 -4.07
CA ALA A 327 18.84 1.99 -2.96
C ALA A 327 20.01 1.00 -3.09
N VAL A 328 20.43 0.63 -4.31
CA VAL A 328 21.52 -0.33 -4.53
C VAL A 328 22.83 0.08 -3.82
N PRO A 329 23.46 1.24 -4.12
CA PRO A 329 24.70 1.62 -3.46
C PRO A 329 24.55 1.85 -1.96
N VAL A 330 23.34 2.19 -1.48
CA VAL A 330 23.08 2.29 -0.05
C VAL A 330 23.15 0.90 0.58
N LEU A 331 22.46 -0.09 0.01
CA LEU A 331 22.42 -1.47 0.50
C LEU A 331 23.80 -2.16 0.41
N GLU A 332 24.56 -1.94 -0.66
CA GLU A 332 25.95 -2.42 -0.77
C GLU A 332 26.80 -1.90 0.40
N ARG A 333 26.72 -0.60 0.70
CA ARG A 333 27.55 0.04 1.73
C ARG A 333 27.11 -0.28 3.15
N THR A 334 25.80 -0.27 3.43
CA THR A 334 25.29 -0.41 4.80
C THR A 334 25.16 -1.87 5.23
N MET A 335 24.98 -2.79 4.28
CA MET A 335 24.75 -4.21 4.56
C MET A 335 25.81 -5.13 3.96
N GLY A 336 26.82 -4.59 3.27
CA GLY A 336 27.91 -5.39 2.69
C GLY A 336 27.46 -6.37 1.60
N LEU A 337 26.35 -6.05 0.92
CA LEU A 337 25.75 -6.94 -0.07
C LEU A 337 26.51 -6.87 -1.40
N ASP A 338 26.55 -7.99 -2.12
CA ASP A 338 26.94 -7.97 -3.53
C ASP A 338 25.93 -7.19 -4.36
N ARG A 339 26.40 -6.69 -5.51
CA ARG A 339 25.63 -5.80 -6.38
C ARG A 339 24.33 -6.43 -6.88
N LEU A 340 24.30 -7.72 -7.17
CA LEU A 340 23.10 -8.39 -7.67
C LEU A 340 22.06 -8.53 -6.55
N THR A 341 22.48 -8.94 -5.36
CA THR A 341 21.60 -9.02 -4.19
C THR A 341 21.04 -7.65 -3.82
N ALA A 342 21.87 -6.61 -3.81
CA ALA A 342 21.43 -5.23 -3.57
C ALA A 342 20.47 -4.73 -4.65
N LEU A 343 20.71 -5.07 -5.93
CA LEU A 343 19.81 -4.74 -7.04
C LEU A 343 18.44 -5.41 -6.89
N ILE A 344 18.39 -6.72 -6.62
CA ILE A 344 17.14 -7.46 -6.41
C ILE A 344 16.38 -6.89 -5.22
N ALA A 345 17.07 -6.61 -4.10
CA ALA A 345 16.49 -6.00 -2.92
C ALA A 345 15.88 -4.62 -3.22
N GLY A 346 16.67 -3.73 -3.84
CA GLY A 346 16.23 -2.38 -4.22
C GLY A 346 15.02 -2.39 -5.16
N VAL A 347 15.00 -3.28 -6.13
CA VAL A 347 13.86 -3.49 -7.03
C VAL A 347 12.64 -4.02 -6.28
N GLY A 348 12.83 -5.03 -5.42
CA GLY A 348 11.74 -5.66 -4.67
C GLY A 348 11.01 -4.70 -3.71
N ILE A 349 11.73 -3.73 -3.13
CA ILE A 349 11.13 -2.75 -2.21
C ILE A 349 10.55 -1.50 -2.90
N GLY A 350 11.07 -1.14 -4.08
CA GLY A 350 10.81 0.17 -4.70
C GLY A 350 9.33 0.48 -4.92
N CYS A 351 8.60 -0.39 -5.62
CA CYS A 351 7.18 -0.17 -5.88
C CYS A 351 6.33 -0.12 -4.60
N GLY A 352 6.62 -0.98 -3.62
CA GLY A 352 5.88 -1.03 -2.36
C GLY A 352 6.11 0.23 -1.51
N MET A 353 7.36 0.67 -1.37
CA MET A 353 7.72 1.88 -0.63
C MET A 353 7.11 3.13 -1.26
N LEU A 354 7.20 3.26 -2.58
CA LEU A 354 6.64 4.42 -3.28
C LEU A 354 5.11 4.41 -3.27
N ALA A 355 4.47 3.25 -3.29
CA ALA A 355 3.02 3.18 -3.10
C ALA A 355 2.59 3.58 -1.69
N TYR A 356 3.33 3.17 -0.65
CA TYR A 356 3.11 3.64 0.72
C TYR A 356 3.27 5.17 0.83
N ALA A 357 4.33 5.72 0.23
CA ALA A 357 4.54 7.16 0.15
C ALA A 357 3.39 7.87 -0.59
N ALA A 358 2.91 7.31 -1.70
CA ALA A 358 1.76 7.86 -2.43
C ALA A 358 0.49 7.89 -1.58
N VAL A 359 0.17 6.83 -0.85
CA VAL A 359 -1.00 6.81 0.08
C VAL A 359 -0.82 7.84 1.20
N THR A 360 0.41 8.04 1.67
CA THR A 360 0.74 9.10 2.64
C THR A 360 0.47 10.48 2.06
N VAL A 361 1.00 10.80 0.87
CA VAL A 361 0.81 12.09 0.20
C VAL A 361 -0.66 12.34 -0.12
N VAL A 362 -1.39 11.33 -0.60
CA VAL A 362 -2.84 11.40 -0.83
C VAL A 362 -3.60 11.68 0.47
N SER A 363 -3.20 11.07 1.58
CA SER A 363 -3.80 11.32 2.89
C SER A 363 -3.55 12.75 3.36
N LEU A 364 -2.31 13.23 3.24
CA LEU A 364 -1.92 14.61 3.54
C LEU A 364 -2.69 15.61 2.67
N ARG A 365 -2.89 15.29 1.38
CA ARG A 365 -3.67 16.12 0.46
C ARG A 365 -5.09 16.32 0.96
N VAL A 366 -5.77 15.23 1.35
CA VAL A 366 -7.15 15.29 1.89
C VAL A 366 -7.21 16.08 3.20
N LEU A 367 -6.25 15.86 4.10
CA LEU A 367 -6.17 16.59 5.37
C LEU A 367 -5.97 18.09 5.15
N TYR A 368 -5.08 18.46 4.22
CA TYR A 368 -4.82 19.85 3.86
C TYR A 368 -6.08 20.54 3.33
N GLY A 369 -6.85 19.89 2.45
CA GLY A 369 -8.12 20.44 1.96
C GLY A 369 -9.15 20.69 3.07
N ARG A 370 -9.24 19.77 4.04
CA ARG A 370 -10.12 19.94 5.22
C ARG A 370 -9.70 21.12 6.09
N GLU A 371 -8.39 21.26 6.33
CA GLU A 371 -7.84 22.35 7.12
C GLU A 371 -8.05 23.71 6.44
N LEU A 372 -7.88 23.80 5.12
CA LEU A 372 -8.18 25.02 4.37
C LEU A 372 -9.65 25.45 4.53
N LEU A 373 -10.59 24.52 4.43
CA LEU A 373 -12.01 24.83 4.64
C LEU A 373 -12.30 25.28 6.06
N LYS A 374 -11.67 24.65 7.06
CA LYS A 374 -11.81 25.06 8.46
C LYS A 374 -11.36 26.51 8.64
N ARG A 375 -10.20 26.89 8.07
CA ARG A 375 -9.68 28.26 8.13
C ARG A 375 -10.57 29.26 7.38
N GLN A 376 -11.08 28.89 6.21
CA GLN A 376 -12.01 29.74 5.45
C GLN A 376 -13.30 30.02 6.21
N ARG A 377 -13.86 29.02 6.90
CA ARG A 377 -15.04 29.20 7.75
C ARG A 377 -14.75 30.10 8.94
N ALA A 378 -13.63 29.87 9.63
CA ALA A 378 -13.22 30.71 10.76
C ALA A 378 -13.03 32.18 10.36
N PHE A 379 -12.50 32.43 9.15
CA PHE A 379 -12.36 33.79 8.61
C PHE A 379 -13.71 34.41 8.23
N ALA A 380 -14.64 33.64 7.63
CA ALA A 380 -15.98 34.12 7.28
C ALA A 380 -16.85 34.41 8.53
N GLU A 381 -16.59 33.74 9.64
CA GLU A 381 -17.29 33.93 10.92
C GLU A 381 -16.69 35.07 11.77
N GLN A 382 -15.53 35.63 11.40
CA GLN A 382 -15.00 36.81 12.08
C GLN A 382 -15.97 37.98 11.86
N PRO A 383 -16.55 38.56 12.93
CA PRO A 383 -17.46 39.68 12.79
C PRO A 383 -16.75 40.80 12.03
N THR A 384 -17.36 41.31 10.97
CA THR A 384 -16.92 42.54 10.29
C THR A 384 -17.13 43.78 11.15
N GLY A 385 -17.08 43.62 12.48
CA GLY A 385 -17.01 44.69 13.46
C GLY A 385 -15.66 45.38 13.35
N GLY A 386 -15.45 46.07 12.21
CA GLY A 386 -14.74 47.33 12.29
C GLY A 386 -15.43 48.14 13.40
N PRO A 387 -14.66 48.84 14.26
CA PRO A 387 -15.25 49.73 15.24
C PRO A 387 -16.27 50.57 14.51
N ALA A 388 -17.54 50.50 14.94
CA ALA A 388 -18.56 51.38 14.41
C ALA A 388 -17.95 52.78 14.45
N ALA A 389 -17.75 53.38 13.26
CA ALA A 389 -17.28 54.75 13.20
C ALA A 389 -18.18 55.53 14.16
N PRO A 390 -17.62 56.24 15.15
CA PRO A 390 -18.44 56.98 16.09
C PRO A 390 -19.44 57.79 15.27
N ALA A 391 -20.73 57.60 15.57
CA ALA A 391 -21.78 58.32 14.90
C ALA A 391 -21.39 59.80 14.92
N PRO A 392 -21.41 60.52 13.78
CA PRO A 392 -21.11 61.95 13.79
C PRO A 392 -22.05 62.58 14.79
N ASP A 393 -21.48 63.18 15.83
CA ASP A 393 -22.22 63.83 16.90
C ASP A 393 -23.27 64.74 16.25
N ALA A 394 -24.54 64.44 16.52
CA ALA A 394 -25.64 65.29 16.13
C ALA A 394 -25.43 66.63 16.82
N VAL A 395 -24.94 67.61 16.07
CA VAL A 395 -24.87 69.01 16.51
C VAL A 395 -26.31 69.44 16.79
N VAL A 396 -26.69 69.41 18.07
CA VAL A 396 -27.92 70.01 18.58
C VAL A 396 -27.76 71.52 18.42
N VAL A 397 -28.30 72.06 17.33
CA VAL A 397 -28.46 73.50 17.14
C VAL A 397 -29.59 73.95 18.06
N THR A 398 -29.23 74.39 19.26
CA THR A 398 -30.15 75.10 20.16
C THR A 398 -30.46 76.46 19.55
N ALA A 399 -31.69 76.61 19.02
CA ALA A 399 -32.21 77.89 18.56
C ALA A 399 -32.45 78.82 19.77
N ALA A 400 -31.55 79.78 19.98
CA ALA A 400 -31.78 80.89 20.88
C ALA A 400 -32.68 81.93 20.20
N SER A 401 -33.88 82.08 20.74
CA SER A 401 -34.85 83.12 20.43
C SER A 401 -34.31 84.50 20.81
N ALA A 402 -33.96 85.32 19.82
CA ALA A 402 -33.69 86.74 20.00
C ALA A 402 -35.00 87.52 19.84
N THR A 403 -35.54 88.01 20.96
CA THR A 403 -36.56 89.04 21.01
C THR A 403 -35.98 90.37 20.50
N ARG A 404 -36.64 90.95 19.50
CA ARG A 404 -36.42 92.30 18.97
C ARG A 404 -37.24 93.31 19.79
N GLU A 405 -36.54 94.25 20.39
CA GLU A 405 -37.00 95.56 20.87
C GLU A 405 -35.82 96.47 20.48
N GLY A 406 -35.86 97.36 19.49
CA GLY A 406 -36.80 98.46 19.28
C GLY A 406 -36.07 99.75 19.68
N ASP A 407 -35.43 100.47 18.74
CA ASP A 407 -35.49 101.93 18.63
C ASP A 407 -34.54 102.54 17.57
N ARG A 408 -35.16 103.44 16.78
CA ARG A 408 -34.66 104.61 16.01
C ARG A 408 -33.94 104.41 14.68
#